data_AF-M5FLJ0-F1
#
_entry.id   AF-M5FLJ0-F1
#
_cell.length_a   1.000
_cell.length_b   1.000
_cell.length_c   1.000
_cell.angle_alpha   90.00
_cell.angle_beta   90.00
_cell.angle_gamma   90.00
#
_symmetry.space_group_name_H-M   'P 1'
#
loop_
_entity.id
_entity.type
_entity.pdbx_description
1 polymer ?
#
loop_
_entity_poly.entity_id
_entity_poly.type
_entity_poly.pdbx_seq_one_letter_code
_entity_poly.pdbx_strand_id
1 'polypeptide(L)' 'MQLALAALLGFFVMGFVGFSHIEAVHNAAHDYRHSMAFPCH' A
#
# COMPACT_ATOMS: atom_id res chain seq x y z
N MET A 1 -8.34 -10.98 17.91
CA MET A 1 -7.26 -9.96 18.03
C MET A 1 -6.32 -9.96 16.83
N GLN A 2 -5.74 -11.11 16.43
CA GLN A 2 -4.75 -11.17 15.34
C GLN A 2 -5.23 -10.56 14.01
N LEU A 3 -6.43 -10.93 13.55
CA LEU A 3 -7.00 -10.39 12.30
C LEU A 3 -7.20 -8.87 12.36
N ALA A 4 -7.59 -8.34 13.52
CA ALA A 4 -7.80 -6.90 13.70
C ALA A 4 -6.47 -6.12 13.65
N LEU A 5 -5.43 -6.66 14.28
CA LEU A 5 -4.08 -6.08 14.23
C LEU A 5 -3.48 -6.15 12.81
N ALA A 6 -3.67 -7.27 12.11
CA ALA A 6 -3.25 -7.41 10.72
C ALA A 6 -3.98 -6.42 9.79
N ALA A 7 -5.29 -6.26 9.97
CA ALA A 7 -6.08 -5.29 9.22
C ALA A 7 -5.61 -3.86 9.50
N LEU A 8 -5.41 -3.50 10.78
CA LEU A 8 -4.92 -2.17 11.17
C LEU A 8 -3.55 -1.87 10.56
N LEU A 9 -2.62 -2.83 10.62
CA LEU A 9 -1.31 -2.69 10.00
C LEU A 9 -1.43 -2.53 8.48
N GLY A 10 -2.27 -3.34 7.83
CA GLY A 10 -2.51 -3.24 6.39
C GLY A 10 -3.04 -1.85 5.98
N PHE A 11 -4.05 -1.34 6.69
CA PHE A 11 -4.58 0.01 6.45
C PHE A 11 -3.53 1.10 6.68
N PHE A 12 -2.73 0.98 7.74
CA PHE A 12 -1.65 1.93 8.02
C PHE A 12 -0.62 1.96 6.90
N VAL A 13 -0.15 0.79 6.46
CA VAL A 13 0.82 0.69 5.36
C VAL A 13 0.24 1.27 4.09
N MET A 14 -0.94 0.83 3.65
CA MET A 14 -1.59 1.30 2.42
C MET A 14 -1.79 2.83 2.42
N GLY A 15 -2.25 3.40 3.53
CA GLY A 15 -2.43 4.84 3.66
C GLY A 15 -1.11 5.61 3.61
N PHE A 16 -0.10 5.15 4.35
CA PHE A 16 1.17 5.86 4.43
C PHE A 16 1.94 5.84 3.11
N VAL A 17 2.09 4.67 2.48
CA VAL A 17 2.86 4.58 1.23
C VAL A 17 2.08 5.12 0.03
N GLY A 18 0.75 4.90 0.00
CA GLY A 18 -0.11 5.34 -1.09
C GLY A 18 -0.32 6.85 -1.14
N PHE A 19 -0.23 7.56 -0.02
CA PHE A 19 -0.35 9.04 0.04
C PHE A 19 0.98 9.73 0.41
N SER A 20 2.10 9.02 0.33
CA SER A 20 3.43 9.60 0.57
C SER A 20 3.73 10.71 -0.44
N HIS A 21 4.28 11.81 0.04
CA HIS A 21 4.83 12.88 -0.81
C HIS A 21 6.22 12.54 -1.34
N ILE A 22 6.84 11.48 -0.81
CA ILE A 22 8.11 10.97 -1.31
C ILE A 22 7.79 10.09 -2.51
N GLU A 23 8.08 10.61 -3.71
CA GLU A 23 7.79 9.97 -5.01
C GLU A 23 8.28 8.52 -5.08
N ALA A 24 9.48 8.22 -4.58
CA ALA A 24 10.02 6.86 -4.57
C ALA A 24 9.15 5.87 -3.77
N VAL A 25 8.58 6.30 -2.64
CA VAL A 25 7.73 5.45 -1.78
C VAL A 25 6.36 5.25 -2.42
N HIS A 26 5.78 6.31 -2.98
CA HIS A 26 4.51 6.25 -3.68
C HIS A 26 4.58 5.35 -4.92
N ASN A 27 5.64 5.51 -5.72
CA ASN A 27 5.88 4.68 -6.89
C ASN A 27 6.12 3.22 -6.53
N ALA A 28 6.87 2.93 -5.46
CA ALA A 28 7.05 1.54 -5.00
C ALA A 28 5.72 0.88 -4.61
N ALA A 29 4.80 1.63 -3.97
CA ALA A 29 3.46 1.15 -3.67
C ALA A 29 2.62 0.91 -4.94
N HIS A 30 2.75 1.79 -5.94
CA HIS A 30 2.15 1.61 -7.25
C HIS A 30 2.71 0.39 -8.00
N ASP A 31 4.02 0.18 -8.02
CA ASP A 31 4.64 -0.97 -8.70
C ASP A 31 4.24 -2.30 -8.06
N TYR A 32 4.12 -2.33 -6.73
CA TYR A 32 3.65 -3.53 -6.03
C TYR A 32 2.20 -3.90 -6.38
N ARG A 33 1.28 -2.95 -6.57
CA ARG A 33 -0.08 -3.29 -7.05
C ARG A 33 -0.06 -3.82 -8.49
N HIS A 34 0.84 -3.32 -9.34
CA HIS A 34 1.00 -3.81 -10.71
C HIS A 34 1.50 -5.27 -10.73
N SER A 35 2.41 -5.65 -9.82
CA SER A 35 2.87 -7.04 -9.70
C SER A 35 1.80 -8.00 -9.17
N MET A 36 0.81 -7.48 -8.44
CA MET A 36 -0.35 -8.22 -7.96
C MET A 36 -1.49 -8.32 -8.99
N ALA A 37 -1.21 -7.98 -10.26
CA ALA A 37 -2.17 -7.93 -11.37
C ALA A 37 -3.40 -7.04 -11.09
N PHE A 38 -3.24 -6.04 -10.21
CA PHE A 38 -4.29 -5.08 -9.94
C PHE A 38 -4.40 -4.14 -11.16
N PRO A 39 -5.62 -3.89 -11.69
CA PRO A 39 -5.77 -2.96 -12.79
C PRO A 39 -5.28 -1.58 -12.35
N CYS A 40 -4.29 -1.10 -13.08
CA CYS A 40 -3.95 0.30 -13.13
C CYS A 40 -4.83 1.01 -14.15
N HIS A 41 -4.90 2.34 -14.03
CA HIS A 41 -5.65 3.27 -14.87
C HIS A 41 -6.09 2.74 -16.25
#